data_AF-A0A1H9CT21-F1
#
_entry.id   AF-A0A1H9CT21-F1
#
_cell.length_a   1.000
_cell.length_b   1.000
_cell.length_c   1.000
_cell.angle_alpha   90.00
_cell.angle_beta   90.00
_cell.angle_gamma   90.00
#
_symmetry.space_group_name_H-M   'P 1'
#
loop_
_entity.id
_entity.type
_entity.pdbx_description
1 polymer ?
#
loop_
_entity_poly.entity_id
_entity_poly.type
_entity_poly.pdbx_seq_one_letter_code
_entity_poly.pdbx_strand_id
1 'polypeptide(L)'
;MKKNIYNILKGTFLVSDDSFKNWRIIIFISVLALIMIASSHSADEKVHEIARLENEVKEMRSAFVDGRSRLMKLKMESAVVAKMKEKGLMPSVIPPKKIKVKSQN
;
A
#
# COMPACT_ATOMS: atom_id res chain seq x y z
N MET A 1 23.79 50.84 14.25
CA MET A 1 23.35 49.71 13.38
C MET A 1 24.46 49.17 12.47
N LYS A 2 25.14 50.00 11.66
CA LYS A 2 26.21 49.54 10.73
C LYS A 2 27.36 48.75 11.40
N LYS A 3 27.80 49.14 12.60
CA LYS A 3 28.88 48.44 13.34
C LYS A 3 28.51 47.02 13.79
N ASN A 4 27.25 46.77 14.19
CA ASN A 4 26.83 45.43 14.65
C ASN A 4 26.80 44.42 13.50
N ILE A 5 26.28 44.83 12.33
CA ILE A 5 26.28 44.00 11.12
C ILE A 5 27.72 43.72 10.67
N TYR A 6 28.59 44.74 10.75
CA TYR A 6 29.99 44.62 10.38
C TYR A 6 30.78 43.67 11.32
N ASN A 7 30.46 43.66 12.61
CA ASN A 7 31.05 42.73 13.59
C ASN A 7 30.53 41.30 13.41
N ILE A 8 29.28 41.11 13.01
CA ILE A 8 28.75 39.79 12.64
C ILE A 8 29.48 39.25 11.40
N LEU A 9 29.68 40.08 10.37
CA LEU A 9 30.44 39.70 9.17
C LEU A 9 31.92 39.40 9.46
N LYS A 10 32.54 40.12 10.40
CA LYS A 10 33.91 39.85 10.86
C LYS A 10 34.03 38.63 11.78
N GLY A 11 32.94 37.93 12.07
CA GLY A 11 32.95 36.73 12.90
C GLY A 11 33.33 37.01 14.35
N THR A 12 33.10 38.23 14.86
CA THR A 12 33.46 38.58 16.25
C THR A 12 32.69 37.73 17.27
N PHE A 13 31.56 37.14 16.88
CA PHE A 13 30.79 36.16 17.65
C PHE A 13 31.50 34.79 17.82
N LEU A 14 32.46 34.47 16.96
CA LEU A 14 33.22 33.21 16.98
C LEU A 14 34.56 33.32 17.71
N VAL A 15 35.06 34.55 17.95
CA VAL A 15 36.43 34.80 18.48
C VAL A 15 36.43 35.66 19.76
N SER A 16 35.31 36.26 20.18
CA SER A 16 35.21 37.00 21.45
C SER A 16 35.26 36.10 22.69
N ASP A 17 35.46 36.67 23.88
CA ASP A 17 35.62 35.91 25.14
C ASP A 17 34.44 34.97 25.49
N ASP A 18 33.23 35.18 24.94
CA ASP A 18 32.05 34.32 25.13
C ASP A 18 31.79 33.33 23.96
N SER A 19 32.79 33.10 23.10
CA SER A 19 32.64 32.29 21.87
C SER A 19 32.37 30.81 22.11
N PHE A 20 32.70 30.28 23.29
CA PHE A 20 32.42 28.88 23.64
C PHE A 20 30.92 28.58 23.62
N LYS A 21 30.07 29.50 24.09
CA LYS A 21 28.61 29.35 24.08
C LYS A 21 28.06 29.31 22.66
N ASN A 22 28.67 30.10 21.78
CA ASN A 22 28.29 30.26 20.38
C ASN A 22 28.66 29.01 19.55
N TRP A 23 29.86 28.45 19.78
CA TRP A 23 30.29 27.20 19.15
C TRP A 23 29.39 26.02 19.52
N ARG A 24 28.94 25.93 20.78
CA ARG A 24 27.99 24.90 21.22
C ARG A 24 26.66 24.98 20.48
N ILE A 25 26.14 26.19 20.25
CA ILE A 25 24.88 26.39 19.51
C ILE A 25 25.06 26.04 18.02
N ILE A 26 26.19 26.41 17.42
CA ILE A 26 26.48 26.09 16.01
C ILE A 26 26.54 24.57 15.82
N ILE A 27 27.29 23.85 16.66
CA ILE A 27 27.34 22.38 16.61
C ILE A 27 25.94 21.79 16.80
N PHE A 28 25.16 22.31 17.74
CA PHE A 28 23.79 21.84 17.97
C PHE A 28 22.91 21.97 16.72
N ILE A 29 22.94 23.14 16.06
CA ILE A 29 22.17 23.38 14.83
C ILE A 29 22.71 22.53 13.67
N SER A 30 24.02 22.36 13.54
CA SER A 30 24.62 21.50 12.51
C SER A 30 24.21 20.04 12.67
N VAL A 31 24.23 19.52 13.91
CA VAL A 31 23.76 18.15 14.20
C VAL A 31 22.27 18.02 13.91
N LEU A 32 21.46 19.00 14.31
CA LEU A 32 20.03 19.01 14.01
C LEU A 32 19.76 19.01 12.49
N ALA A 33 20.52 19.79 11.73
CA ALA A 33 20.43 19.84 10.27
C ALA A 33 20.79 18.48 9.64
N LEU A 34 21.84 17.81 10.13
CA LEU A 34 22.21 16.46 9.69
C LEU A 34 21.10 15.44 9.98
N ILE A 35 20.48 15.51 11.18
CA ILE A 35 19.35 14.64 11.55
C ILE A 35 18.15 14.89 10.61
N MET A 36 17.85 16.15 10.30
CA MET A 36 16.76 16.47 9.37
C MET A 36 17.00 15.89 7.97
N ILE A 37 18.22 16.04 7.43
CA ILE A 37 18.57 15.49 6.12
C ILE A 37 18.45 13.96 6.11
N ALA A 38 18.98 13.29 7.14
CA ALA A 38 18.92 11.83 7.26
C ALA A 38 17.47 11.32 7.39
N SER A 39 16.65 12.03 8.17
CA SER A 39 15.23 11.71 8.35
C SER A 39 14.45 11.85 7.04
N SER A 40 14.69 12.93 6.28
CA SER A 40 14.05 13.14 4.97
C SER A 40 14.41 12.03 3.98
N HIS A 41 15.68 11.62 3.91
CA HIS A 41 16.08 10.55 3.01
C HIS A 41 15.42 9.20 3.36
N SER A 42 15.29 8.92 4.65
CA SER A 42 14.59 7.72 5.14
C SER A 42 13.08 7.76 4.85
N ALA A 43 12.49 8.95 4.78
CA ALA A 43 11.08 9.11 4.39
C ALA A 43 10.89 8.86 2.90
N ASP A 44 11.80 9.36 2.05
CA ASP A 44 11.75 9.16 0.61
C ASP A 44 11.86 7.66 0.23
N GLU A 45 12.77 6.93 0.89
CA GLU A 45 12.93 5.49 0.67
C GLU A 45 11.63 4.73 1.00
N LYS A 46 10.97 5.08 2.12
CA LYS A 46 9.69 4.48 2.50
C LYS A 46 8.59 4.79 1.50
N VAL A 47 8.55 5.99 0.93
CA VAL A 47 7.55 6.36 -0.09
C VAL A 47 7.72 5.48 -1.33
N HIS A 48 8.96 5.23 -1.77
CA HIS A 48 9.22 4.31 -2.88
C HIS A 48 8.82 2.87 -2.55
N GLU A 49 9.09 2.41 -1.33
CA GLU A 49 8.66 1.09 -0.89
C GLU A 49 7.13 0.95 -0.86
N ILE A 50 6.41 1.96 -0.35
CA ILE A 50 4.95 2.01 -0.36
C ILE A 50 4.42 1.91 -1.79
N ALA A 51 4.98 2.68 -2.72
CA ALA A 51 4.56 2.63 -4.13
C ALA A 51 4.80 1.25 -4.77
N ARG A 52 5.90 0.56 -4.41
CA ARG A 52 6.17 -0.81 -4.85
C ARG A 52 5.12 -1.78 -4.30
N LEU A 53 4.85 -1.72 -3.00
CA LEU A 53 3.86 -2.59 -2.34
C LEU A 53 2.44 -2.34 -2.87
N GLU A 54 2.07 -1.09 -3.15
CA GLU A 54 0.78 -0.75 -3.72
C GLU A 54 0.58 -1.40 -5.10
N ASN A 55 1.61 -1.40 -5.95
CA ASN A 55 1.57 -2.07 -7.23
C ASN A 55 1.38 -3.59 -7.09
N GLU A 56 2.07 -4.21 -6.13
CA GLU A 56 1.93 -5.65 -5.85
C GLU A 56 0.51 -5.99 -5.38
N VAL A 57 -0.06 -5.19 -4.47
CA VAL A 57 -1.46 -5.34 -4.01
C VAL A 57 -2.43 -5.20 -5.18
N LYS A 58 -2.21 -4.23 -6.07
CA LYS A 58 -3.04 -4.00 -7.25
C LYS A 58 -2.98 -5.19 -8.22
N GLU A 59 -1.80 -5.76 -8.43
CA GLU A 59 -1.61 -6.95 -9.27
C GLU A 59 -2.34 -8.17 -8.67
N MET A 60 -2.15 -8.44 -7.39
CA MET A 60 -2.85 -9.53 -6.69
C MET A 60 -4.37 -9.36 -6.76
N ARG A 61 -4.87 -8.12 -6.60
CA ARG A 61 -6.30 -7.83 -6.68
C ARG A 61 -6.84 -8.05 -8.10
N SER A 62 -6.07 -7.69 -9.12
CA SER A 62 -6.40 -7.96 -10.52
C SER A 62 -6.52 -9.46 -10.77
N ALA A 63 -5.53 -10.25 -10.33
CA ALA A 63 -5.53 -11.70 -10.45
C ALA A 63 -6.71 -12.36 -9.71
N PHE A 64 -7.07 -11.86 -8.52
CA PHE A 64 -8.24 -12.32 -7.77
C PHE A 64 -9.55 -12.08 -8.52
N VAL A 65 -9.74 -10.87 -9.08
CA VAL A 65 -10.95 -10.52 -9.83
C VAL A 65 -11.08 -11.38 -11.09
N ASP A 66 -9.98 -11.59 -11.83
CA ASP A 66 -9.97 -12.47 -13.00
C ASP A 66 -10.28 -13.94 -12.62
N GLY A 67 -9.64 -14.45 -11.56
CA GLY A 67 -9.93 -15.78 -11.01
C GLY A 67 -11.40 -15.96 -10.63
N ARG A 68 -11.97 -15.00 -9.91
CA ARG A 68 -13.39 -14.99 -9.54
C ARG A 68 -14.30 -14.97 -10.77
N SER A 69 -13.98 -14.16 -11.77
CA SER A 69 -14.73 -14.06 -13.02
C SER A 69 -14.73 -15.38 -13.79
N ARG A 70 -13.55 -16.02 -13.92
CA ARG A 70 -13.41 -17.35 -14.54
C ARG A 70 -14.22 -18.40 -13.81
N LEU A 71 -14.15 -18.44 -12.48
CA LEU A 71 -14.94 -19.37 -11.67
C LEU A 71 -16.45 -19.17 -11.88
N MET A 72 -16.92 -17.92 -11.91
CA MET A 72 -18.33 -17.61 -12.15
C MET A 72 -18.77 -18.13 -13.52
N LYS A 73 -18.00 -17.87 -14.58
CA LYS A 73 -18.27 -18.39 -15.93
C LYS A 73 -18.34 -19.92 -15.96
N LEU A 74 -17.45 -20.59 -15.22
CA LEU A 74 -17.47 -22.06 -15.12
C LEU A 74 -18.67 -22.60 -14.32
N LYS A 75 -19.13 -21.86 -13.30
CA LYS A 75 -20.28 -22.23 -12.46
C LYS A 75 -21.63 -21.97 -13.15
N MET A 76 -21.66 -21.15 -14.22
CA MET A 76 -22.90 -20.86 -14.93
C MET A 76 -23.58 -22.15 -15.39
N GLU A 77 -24.89 -22.24 -15.13
CA GLU A 77 -25.70 -23.39 -15.54
C GLU A 77 -25.57 -23.66 -17.04
N SER A 78 -25.58 -22.61 -17.88
CA SER A 78 -25.36 -22.73 -19.32
C SER A 78 -24.03 -23.37 -19.69
N ALA A 79 -22.95 -23.05 -18.97
CA ALA A 79 -21.63 -23.63 -19.18
C ALA A 79 -21.58 -25.11 -18.76
N VAL A 80 -22.25 -25.45 -17.66
CA VAL A 80 -22.40 -26.84 -17.19
C VAL A 80 -23.24 -27.65 -18.18
N VAL A 81 -24.40 -27.14 -18.59
CA VAL A 81 -25.30 -27.79 -19.55
C VAL A 81 -24.60 -28.02 -20.89
N ALA A 82 -23.85 -27.02 -21.40
CA ALA A 82 -23.09 -27.18 -22.64
C ALA A 82 -22.08 -28.33 -22.56
N LYS A 83 -21.30 -28.42 -21.47
CA LYS A 83 -20.33 -29.52 -21.25
C LYS A 83 -21.00 -30.88 -21.02
N MET A 84 -22.15 -30.89 -20.34
CA MET A 84 -22.88 -32.14 -20.06
C MET A 84 -23.59 -32.68 -21.30
N LYS A 85 -23.96 -31.82 -22.25
CA LYS A 85 -24.53 -32.20 -23.55
C LYS A 85 -23.57 -33.07 -24.37
N GLU A 86 -22.26 -32.75 -24.35
CA GLU A 86 -21.23 -33.58 -24.99
C GLU A 86 -21.16 -34.99 -24.39
N LYS A 87 -21.53 -35.13 -23.11
CA LYS A 87 -21.60 -36.42 -22.39
C LYS A 87 -22.97 -37.11 -22.54
N GLY A 88 -23.87 -36.58 -23.37
CA GLY A 88 -25.22 -37.13 -23.56
C GLY A 88 -26.20 -36.84 -22.42
N LEU A 89 -25.84 -35.99 -21.47
CA LEU A 89 -26.69 -35.62 -20.34
C LEU A 89 -27.47 -34.34 -20.65
N MET A 90 -28.77 -34.33 -20.37
CA MET A 90 -29.65 -33.17 -20.59
C MET A 90 -30.45 -32.82 -19.33
N PRO A 91 -30.78 -31.54 -19.12
CA PRO A 91 -31.69 -31.14 -18.04
C PRO A 91 -33.05 -31.81 -18.20
N SER A 92 -33.65 -32.23 -17.08
CA SER A 92 -35.03 -32.71 -17.10
C SER A 92 -35.98 -31.54 -17.33
N VAL A 93 -36.82 -31.65 -18.37
CA VAL A 93 -37.92 -30.71 -18.63
C VAL A 93 -39.08 -30.95 -17.65
N ILE A 94 -39.16 -32.16 -17.09
CA ILE A 94 -40.24 -32.59 -16.20
C ILE A 94 -39.81 -32.34 -14.74
N PRO A 95 -40.62 -31.64 -13.93
CA PRO A 95 -40.31 -31.40 -12.53
C PRO A 95 -40.30 -32.71 -11.71
N PRO A 96 -39.46 -32.81 -10.67
CA PRO A 96 -39.38 -34.01 -9.84
C PRO A 96 -40.68 -34.23 -9.05
N LYS A 97 -41.14 -35.48 -8.95
CA LYS A 97 -42.29 -35.85 -8.14
C LYS A 97 -41.86 -36.05 -6.69
N LYS A 98 -42.49 -35.30 -5.76
CA LYS A 98 -42.29 -35.50 -4.32
C LYS A 98 -43.06 -36.74 -3.86
N ILE A 99 -42.35 -37.83 -3.57
CA ILE A 99 -42.94 -39.01 -2.94
C ILE A 99 -43.12 -38.71 -1.44
N LYS A 100 -44.36 -38.59 -0.98
CA LYS A 100 -44.69 -38.53 0.46
C LYS A 100 -45.26 -39.89 0.87
N VAL A 101 -44.58 -40.56 1.78
CA VAL A 101 -45.08 -41.79 2.40
C VAL A 101 -46.22 -41.40 3.35
N LYS A 102 -47.44 -41.87 3.09
CA LYS A 102 -48.54 -41.77 4.07
C LYS A 102 -48.47 -43.00 4.97
N SER A 103 -48.30 -42.78 6.27
CA SER A 103 -48.53 -43.83 7.26
C SER A 103 -50.03 -44.13 7.30
N GLN A 104 -50.43 -45.38 7.07
CA GLN A 104 -51.80 -45.83 7.33
C GLN A 104 -51.92 -46.06 8.84
N ASN A 105 -52.68 -45.20 9.52
CA ASN A 105 -53.27 -45.45 10.83
C ASN A 105 -54.74 -45.04 10.75
#